data_AF-A0A1G0GJK7-F1
#
_entry.id   AF-A0A1G0GJK7-F1
#
_cell.length_a   1.000
_cell.length_b   1.000
_cell.length_c   1.000
_cell.angle_alpha   90.00
_cell.angle_beta   90.00
_cell.angle_gamma   90.00
#
_symmetry.space_group_name_H-M   'P 1'
#
loop_
_entity.id
_entity.type
_entity.pdbx_description
1 polymer ?
#
loop_
_entity_poly.entity_id
_entity_poly.type
_entity_poly.pdbx_seq_one_letter_code
_entity_poly.pdbx_strand_id
1 'polypeptide(L)' 'MAQSAKCFAERLNNCLDETNAPFQMRERAAILSKLFDIPKSTAWNLLEGHQLPEPDLLQKIAKEFDVESNWLSGEK' A
#
# COMPACT_ATOMS: atom_id res chain seq x y z
N MET A 1 0.87 -15.73 -5.86
CA MET A 1 -0.04 -14.62 -5.50
C MET A 1 0.14 -14.16 -4.05
N ALA A 2 0.09 -15.03 -3.03
CA ALA A 2 0.25 -14.62 -1.62
C ALA A 2 1.62 -13.98 -1.28
N GLN A 3 2.71 -14.42 -1.92
CA GLN A 3 4.04 -13.84 -1.68
C GLN A 3 4.16 -12.40 -2.19
N SER A 4 3.59 -12.11 -3.36
CA SER A 4 3.62 -10.77 -3.96
C SER A 4 2.81 -9.77 -3.14
N ALA A 5 1.64 -10.16 -2.62
CA ALA A 5 0.83 -9.30 -1.76
C ALA A 5 1.54 -8.96 -0.43
N LYS A 6 2.27 -9.91 0.17
CA LYS A 6 3.09 -9.65 1.36
C LYS A 6 4.26 -8.70 1.08
N CYS A 7 5.00 -8.92 -0.02
CA CYS A 7 6.08 -8.00 -0.40
C CYS A 7 5.56 -6.59 -0.70
N PHE A 8 4.40 -6.47 -1.36
CA PHE A 8 3.73 -5.19 -1.57
C PHE A 8 3.40 -4.51 -0.25
N ALA A 9 2.79 -5.24 0.69
CA ALA A 9 2.43 -4.70 1.99
C ALA A 9 3.65 -4.22 2.79
N GLU A 10 4.74 -4.99 2.79
CA GLU A 10 6.01 -4.60 3.42
C GLU A 10 6.55 -3.29 2.82
N ARG A 11 6.61 -3.19 1.48
CA ARG A 11 7.11 -1.99 0.79
C ARG A 11 6.22 -0.78 1.02
N LEU A 12 4.89 -0.95 0.95
CA LEU A 12 3.92 0.11 1.26
C LEU A 12 4.04 0.62 2.69
N ASN A 13 4.21 -0.29 3.66
CA ASN A 13 4.39 0.10 5.06
C ASN A 13 5.70 0.87 5.28
N ASN A 14 6.79 0.48 4.60
CA ASN A 14 8.05 1.22 4.64
C ASN A 14 7.90 2.64 4.05
N CYS A 15 7.20 2.80 2.92
CA CYS A 15 6.90 4.12 2.37
C CYS A 15 6.11 4.98 3.37
N LEU A 16 5.15 4.38 4.09
CA LEU A 16 4.41 5.07 5.14
C LEU A 16 5.31 5.47 6.33
N ASP A 17 6.26 4.60 6.73
CA ASP A 17 7.25 4.92 7.77
C ASP A 17 8.09 6.15 7.39
N GLU A 18 8.52 6.26 6.13
CA GLU A 18 9.28 7.40 5.62
C GLU A 18 8.48 8.72 5.64
N THR A 19 7.14 8.63 5.52
CA THR A 19 6.25 9.80 5.63
C THR A 19 5.90 10.20 7.08
N ASN A 20 6.51 9.57 8.09
CA ASN A 20 6.14 9.70 9.51
C ASN A 20 4.67 9.31 9.79
N ALA A 21 4.10 8.39 9.00
CA ALA A 21 2.76 7.90 9.26
C ALA A 21 2.70 7.13 10.60
N PRO A 22 1.56 7.13 11.30
CA PRO A 22 1.42 6.41 12.57
C PRO A 22 1.75 4.92 12.44
N PHE A 23 2.39 4.34 13.46
CA PHE A 23 2.67 2.89 13.50
C PHE A 23 1.41 2.02 13.58
N GLN A 24 0.29 2.57 14.06
CA GLN A 24 -0.94 1.82 14.23
C GLN A 24 -1.60 1.54 12.89
N MET A 25 -1.76 0.25 12.55
CA MET A 25 -2.30 -0.19 11.25
C MET A 25 -3.69 0.37 10.94
N ARG A 26 -4.54 0.52 11.97
CA ARG A 26 -5.88 1.10 11.83
C ARG A 26 -5.83 2.56 11.36
N GLU A 27 -4.86 3.32 11.84
CA GLU A 27 -4.66 4.71 11.45
C GLU A 27 -4.10 4.79 10.02
N ARG A 28 -3.12 3.93 9.68
CA ARG A 28 -2.62 3.80 8.29
C ARG A 28 -3.74 3.49 7.31
N ALA A 29 -4.61 2.53 7.64
CA ALA A 29 -5.75 2.17 6.80
C ALA A 29 -6.72 3.36 6.63
N ALA A 30 -6.93 4.18 7.67
CA ALA A 30 -7.75 5.38 7.58
C ALA A 30 -7.10 6.48 6.73
N ILE A 31 -5.78 6.63 6.79
CA ILE A 31 -5.01 7.57 5.95
C ILE A 31 -5.07 7.15 4.48
N LEU A 32 -4.70 5.90 4.17
CA LEU A 32 -4.73 5.39 2.80
C LEU A 32 -6.14 5.43 2.19
N SER A 33 -7.16 5.11 2.98
CA SER A 33 -8.56 5.21 2.55
C SER A 33 -8.92 6.61 2.08
N LYS A 34 -8.47 7.65 2.80
CA LYS A 34 -8.70 9.04 2.43
C LYS A 34 -7.82 9.49 1.27
N LEU A 35 -6.55 9.08 1.27
CA LEU A 35 -5.55 9.51 0.30
C LEU A 35 -5.87 9.00 -1.11
N PHE A 36 -6.33 7.75 -1.22
CA PHE A 36 -6.59 7.09 -2.50
C PHE A 36 -8.07 6.93 -2.82
N ASP A 37 -8.96 7.48 -1.98
CA ASP A 37 -10.42 7.36 -2.10
C ASP A 37 -10.88 5.89 -2.26
N ILE A 38 -10.38 5.02 -1.37
CA ILE A 38 -10.72 3.60 -1.34
C ILE A 38 -11.39 3.23 -0.02
N PRO A 39 -12.20 2.15 0.03
CA PRO A 39 -12.74 1.65 1.29
C PRO A 39 -11.65 1.32 2.31
N LYS A 40 -11.91 1.60 3.60
CA LYS A 40 -10.98 1.25 4.69
C LYS A 40 -10.66 -0.25 4.76
N SER A 41 -11.62 -1.10 4.40
CA SER A 41 -11.40 -2.55 4.31
C SER A 41 -10.40 -2.90 3.22
N THR A 42 -10.47 -2.25 2.06
CA THR A 42 -9.50 -2.39 0.98
C THR A 42 -8.12 -1.94 1.44
N ALA A 43 -8.01 -0.75 2.04
CA ALA A 43 -6.75 -0.24 2.59
C ALA A 43 -6.15 -1.19 3.63
N TRP A 44 -6.97 -1.74 4.53
CA TRP A 44 -6.53 -2.74 5.51
C TRP A 44 -5.96 -3.99 4.86
N ASN A 45 -6.68 -4.56 3.88
CA ASN A 45 -6.23 -5.75 3.17
C ASN A 45 -4.93 -5.53 2.37
N LEU A 46 -4.72 -4.31 1.86
CA LEU A 46 -3.48 -3.92 1.19
C LEU A 46 -2.30 -3.85 2.19
N LEU A 47 -2.52 -3.24 3.35
CA LEU A 47 -1.51 -3.08 4.39
C LEU A 47 -1.12 -4.39 5.08
N GLU A 48 -2.03 -5.34 5.16
CA GLU A 48 -1.79 -6.69 5.73
C GLU A 48 -1.29 -7.69 4.68
N GLY A 49 -1.25 -7.30 3.40
CA GLY A 49 -0.79 -8.17 2.31
C GLY A 49 -1.76 -9.31 1.98
N HIS A 50 -3.06 -9.10 2.19
CA HIS A 50 -4.11 -10.04 1.78
C HIS A 50 -4.40 -9.97 0.27
N GLN A 51 -4.15 -8.82 -0.36
CA GLN A 51 -4.38 -8.61 -1.78
C GLN A 51 -3.39 -7.60 -2.36
N LEU A 52 -3.25 -7.63 -3.68
CA LEU A 52 -2.62 -6.55 -4.45
C LEU A 52 -3.66 -5.52 -4.85
N PRO A 53 -3.27 -4.25 -5.04
CA PRO A 53 -4.16 -3.25 -5.62
C PRO A 53 -4.37 -3.51 -7.11
N GLU A 54 -5.50 -3.06 -7.65
CA GLU A 54 -5.72 -3.00 -9.09
C GLU A 54 -4.65 -2.11 -9.76
N PRO A 55 -4.30 -2.33 -11.05
CA PRO A 55 -3.21 -1.62 -11.72
C PRO A 55 -3.27 -0.10 -11.62
N ASP A 56 -4.46 0.50 -11.78
CA ASP A 56 -4.63 1.96 -11.66
C ASP A 56 -4.34 2.47 -10.24
N LEU A 57 -4.73 1.71 -9.22
CA LEU A 57 -4.47 2.04 -7.84
C LEU A 57 -2.98 1.83 -7.51
N LEU A 58 -2.36 0.77 -8.02
CA LEU A 58 -0.92 0.54 -7.88
C LEU A 58 -0.11 1.73 -8.41
N GLN A 59 -0.44 2.20 -9.62
CA GLN A 59 0.23 3.35 -10.23
C GLN A 59 0.04 4.63 -9.41
N LYS A 60 -1.17 4.87 -8.88
CA LYS A 60 -1.43 6.03 -8.00
C LYS A 60 -0.61 5.96 -6.72
N ILE A 61 -0.57 4.80 -6.06
CA ILE A 61 0.21 4.60 -4.84
C ILE A 61 1.70 4.81 -5.14
N ALA A 62 2.21 4.19 -6.20
CA ALA A 62 3.60 4.32 -6.62
C ALA A 62 4.00 5.78 -6.85
N LYS A 63 3.15 6.53 -7.57
CA LYS A 63 3.36 7.96 -7.81
C LYS A 63 3.34 8.81 -6.53
N GLU A 64 2.40 8.54 -5.63
CA GLU A 64 2.26 9.31 -4.38
C GLU A 64 3.49 9.17 -3.48
N PHE A 65 4.07 7.97 -3.43
CA PHE A 65 5.28 7.69 -2.64
C PHE A 65 6.58 7.85 -3.44
N ASP A 66 6.52 8.36 -4.68
CA ASP A 66 7.67 8.55 -5.59
C ASP A 66 8.53 7.29 -5.76
N VAL A 67 7.87 6.14 -5.97
CA VAL A 67 8.50 4.84 -6.21
C VAL A 67 8.02 4.21 -7.52
N GLU A 68 8.77 3.24 -8.04
CA GLU A 68 8.39 2.47 -9.23
C GLU A 68 7.28 1.45 -8.91
N SER A 69 6.27 1.32 -9.78
CA SER A 69 5.15 0.39 -9.55
C SER A 69 5.56 -1.07 -9.49
N ASN A 70 6.53 -1.48 -10.30
CA ASN A 70 7.03 -2.86 -10.34
C ASN A 70 7.82 -3.17 -9.06
N TRP A 71 8.59 -2.19 -8.59
CA TRP A 71 9.19 -2.27 -7.26
C TRP A 71 8.09 -2.36 -6.21
N LEU A 72 7.05 -1.54 -6.25
CA LEU A 72 6.01 -1.58 -5.23
C LEU A 72 5.25 -2.93 -5.21
N SER A 73 4.90 -3.51 -6.36
CA SER A 73 4.19 -4.80 -6.45
C SER A 73 5.04 -6.02 -6.09
N GLY A 74 6.36 -5.85 -5.99
CA GLY A 74 7.30 -6.96 -5.82
C GLY A 74 7.56 -7.75 -7.10
N GLU A 75 7.17 -7.22 -8.25
CA GLU A 75 7.53 -7.75 -9.57
C GLU A 75 8.99 -7.38 -9.90
N LYS A 76 9.68 -8.27 -10.62
CA LYS A 76 11.06 -8.04 -11.09
C LYS A 76 11.06 -7.47 -12.49
#